data_AF-X1C741-F1
#
_entry.id   AF-X1C741-F1
#
_cell.length_a   1.000
_cell.length_b   1.000
_cell.length_c   1.000
_cell.angle_alpha   90.00
_cell.angle_beta   90.00
_cell.angle_gamma   90.00
#
_symmetry.space_group_name_H-M   'P 1'
#
loop_
_entity.id
_entity.type
_entity.pdbx_description
1 polymer ?
#
loop_
_entity_poly.entity_id
_entity_poly.type
_entity_poly.pdbx_seq_one_letter_code
_entity_poly.pdbx_strand_id
1 'polypeptide(L)'
;MKYPEYPIDNRLIFTAEVPKDKILRFKGVLHFNLSYYSENSIRHPAKMSVLLTRWILQKFTKEGEIVIDPMSGISTTLLEAVNMNRNCIAVEF
;
A
#
# COMPACT_ATOMS: atom_id res chain seq x y z
N MET A 1 -21.93 8.21 -16.84
CA MET A 1 -20.65 8.88 -17.14
C MET A 1 -19.79 7.86 -17.87
N LYS A 2 -19.65 7.98 -19.20
CA LYS A 2 -18.84 7.03 -19.99
C LYS A 2 -17.37 7.47 -19.90
N TYR A 3 -16.49 6.57 -19.47
CA TYR A 3 -15.06 6.79 -19.61
C TYR A 3 -14.71 6.90 -21.10
N PRO A 4 -13.81 7.80 -21.52
CA PRO A 4 -13.39 7.86 -22.91
C PRO A 4 -12.63 6.57 -23.26
N GLU A 5 -12.99 5.94 -24.39
CA GLU A 5 -12.21 4.84 -24.95
C GLU A 5 -10.92 5.41 -25.52
N TYR A 6 -9.79 5.04 -24.92
CA TYR A 6 -8.48 5.31 -25.48
C TYR A 6 -8.11 4.19 -26.45
N PRO A 7 -7.76 4.50 -27.72
CA PRO A 7 -7.23 3.49 -28.62
C PRO A 7 -5.93 2.95 -28.03
N ILE A 8 -5.89 1.65 -27.73
CA ILE A 8 -4.68 0.98 -27.26
C ILE A 8 -3.76 0.82 -28.47
N ASP A 9 -2.91 1.82 -28.70
CA ASP A 9 -1.73 1.70 -29.56
C ASP A 9 -0.62 1.03 -28.73
N ASN A 10 -0.30 -0.22 -29.09
CA ASN A 10 0.75 -1.02 -28.45
C ASN A 10 2.18 -0.43 -28.60
N ARG A 11 2.34 0.78 -29.17
CA ARG A 11 3.61 1.49 -29.32
C ARG A 11 3.77 2.72 -28.41
N LEU A 12 2.75 3.12 -27.66
CA LEU A 12 2.83 4.28 -26.75
C LEU A 12 3.18 3.85 -25.33
N ILE A 13 4.45 3.56 -25.08
CA ILE A 13 4.99 3.55 -23.72
C ILE A 13 5.22 5.02 -23.32
N PHE A 14 4.30 5.61 -22.55
CA PHE A 14 4.55 6.88 -21.89
C PHE A 14 5.53 6.65 -20.73
N THR A 15 6.83 6.82 -20.99
CA THR A 15 7.82 6.91 -19.91
C THR A 15 7.81 8.34 -19.38
N ALA A 16 7.06 8.59 -18.31
CA ALA A 16 7.21 9.81 -17.54
C ALA A 16 8.39 9.64 -16.58
N GLU A 17 9.37 10.54 -16.64
CA GLU A 17 10.38 10.63 -15.60
C GLU A 17 9.72 11.10 -14.30
N VAL A 18 9.93 10.35 -13.21
CA VAL A 18 9.46 10.76 -11.88
C VAL A 18 10.43 11.82 -11.34
N PRO A 19 9.98 13.03 -11.00
CA PRO A 19 10.84 14.06 -10.43
C PRO A 19 11.55 13.55 -9.17
N LYS A 20 12.85 13.84 -9.05
CA LYS A 20 13.70 13.27 -7.97
C LYS A 20 13.17 13.58 -6.56
N ASP A 21 12.56 14.75 -6.39
CA ASP A 21 11.94 15.21 -5.13
C ASP A 21 10.64 14.46 -4.77
N LYS A 22 10.04 13.76 -5.74
CA LYS A 22 8.83 12.94 -5.57
C LYS A 22 9.14 11.47 -5.29
N ILE A 23 10.40 11.06 -5.35
CA ILE A 23 10.80 9.67 -5.09
C ILE A 23 10.89 9.43 -3.58
N LEU A 24 10.00 8.58 -3.07
CA LEU A 24 10.08 8.09 -1.69
C LEU A 24 11.10 6.96 -1.60
N ARG A 25 12.02 7.05 -0.64
CA ARG A 25 13.04 6.02 -0.38
C ARG A 25 12.86 5.47 1.02
N PHE A 26 12.54 4.20 1.10
CA PHE A 26 12.48 3.45 2.35
C PHE A 26 13.71 2.55 2.42
N LYS A 27 14.46 2.58 3.52
CA LYS A 27 15.51 1.58 3.74
C LYS A 27 14.83 0.21 3.82
N GLY A 28 15.33 -0.77 3.06
CA GLY A 28 14.82 -2.13 3.14
C GLY A 28 15.03 -2.66 4.55
N VAL A 29 13.94 -2.97 5.26
CA VAL A 29 14.00 -3.58 6.58
C VAL A 29 13.30 -4.92 6.48
N LEU A 30 14.09 -5.98 6.59
CA LEU A 30 13.61 -7.37 6.58
C LEU A 30 12.96 -7.78 7.92
N HIS A 31 13.05 -6.94 8.96
CA HIS A 31 12.76 -7.31 10.35
C HIS A 31 11.95 -6.24 11.12
N PHE A 32 10.85 -5.73 10.58
CA PHE A 32 9.84 -5.11 11.45
C PHE A 32 9.10 -6.21 12.19
N ASN A 33 8.92 -6.02 13.50
CA ASN A 33 8.30 -6.93 14.47
C ASN A 33 7.30 -7.91 13.82
N LEU A 34 7.82 -9.07 13.37
CA LEU A 34 7.10 -10.06 12.56
C LEU A 34 6.07 -10.83 13.39
N SER A 35 5.88 -10.50 14.67
CA SER A 35 4.97 -11.20 15.57
C SER A 35 3.53 -11.26 15.03
N TYR A 36 3.13 -10.31 14.17
CA TYR A 36 1.81 -10.28 13.56
C TYR A 36 1.77 -10.83 12.12
N TYR A 37 2.92 -11.14 11.51
CA TYR A 37 3.01 -11.62 10.13
C TYR A 37 3.49 -13.07 10.10
N SER A 38 2.66 -13.97 9.55
CA SER A 38 3.05 -15.37 9.38
C SER A 38 4.15 -15.54 8.33
N GLU A 39 4.84 -16.68 8.32
CA GLU A 39 5.78 -17.00 7.24
C GLU A 39 5.12 -16.96 5.85
N ASN A 40 3.86 -17.38 5.75
CA ASN A 40 3.10 -17.30 4.50
C ASN A 40 2.87 -15.85 4.07
N SER A 41 2.59 -14.95 5.02
CA SER A 41 2.47 -13.51 4.77
C SER A 41 3.79 -12.94 4.22
N ILE A 42 4.93 -13.37 4.77
CA ILE A 42 6.27 -12.94 4.33
C ILE A 42 6.58 -13.49 2.93
N ARG A 43 6.10 -14.67 2.56
CA ARG A 43 6.33 -15.26 1.22
C ARG A 43 5.40 -14.72 0.15
N HIS A 44 4.38 -13.93 0.50
CA HIS A 44 3.43 -13.39 -0.47
C HIS A 44 4.16 -12.55 -1.55
N PRO A 45 3.96 -12.86 -2.84
CA PRO A 45 4.79 -12.34 -3.94
C PRO A 45 4.60 -10.84 -4.19
N ALA A 46 3.38 -10.33 -3.97
CA ALA A 46 3.01 -8.94 -4.25
C ALA A 46 2.57 -8.19 -2.98
N LYS A 47 3.24 -8.40 -1.85
CA LYS A 47 2.92 -7.69 -0.60
C LYS A 47 3.43 -6.25 -0.58
N MET A 48 2.63 -5.34 -0.03
CA MET A 48 3.03 -3.96 0.22
C MET A 48 4.07 -3.87 1.34
N SER A 49 5.04 -2.97 1.20
CA SER A 49 6.02 -2.65 2.26
C SER A 49 5.34 -2.03 3.48
N VAL A 50 5.70 -2.52 4.67
CA VAL A 50 5.24 -1.94 5.95
C VAL A 50 5.59 -0.46 6.02
N LEU A 51 6.82 -0.08 5.64
CA LEU A 51 7.27 1.31 5.69
C LEU A 51 6.47 2.25 4.79
N LEU A 52 6.12 1.77 3.59
CA LEU A 52 5.27 2.52 2.68
C LEU A 52 3.88 2.70 3.28
N THR A 53 3.31 1.62 3.83
CA THR A 53 2.00 1.64 4.48
C THR A 53 1.96 2.66 5.62
N ARG A 54 2.97 2.63 6.51
CA ARG A 54 3.07 3.60 7.62
C ARG A 54 3.15 5.03 7.14
N TRP A 55 3.96 5.28 6.11
CA TRP A 55 4.08 6.61 5.54
C TRP A 55 2.76 7.11 4.97
N ILE A 56 2.01 6.25 4.25
CA ILE A 56 0.68 6.59 3.72
C ILE A 56 -0.27 6.93 4.87
N LEU A 57 -0.36 6.07 5.88
CA LEU A 57 -1.26 6.25 7.02
C LEU A 57 -0.94 7.55 7.79
N GLN A 58 0.33 7.80 8.10
CA GLN A 58 0.75 9.03 8.78
C GLN A 58 0.47 10.29 7.97
N LYS A 59 0.63 10.21 6.65
CA LYS A 59 0.48 11.37 5.77
C LYS A 59 -0.97 11.74 5.49
N PHE A 60 -1.84 10.74 5.37
CA PHE A 60 -3.19 10.92 4.85
C PHE A 60 -4.31 10.63 5.84
N THR A 61 -3.98 10.21 7.08
CA THR A 61 -4.99 9.87 8.09
C THR A 61 -4.58 10.35 9.48
N LYS A 62 -5.57 10.53 10.36
CA LYS A 62 -5.43 10.85 11.78
C LYS A 62 -5.92 9.68 12.65
N GLU A 63 -5.55 9.69 13.91
CA GLU A 63 -6.09 8.72 14.88
C GLU A 63 -7.63 8.79 14.91
N GLY A 64 -8.28 7.65 15.03
CA GLY A 64 -9.74 7.50 15.00
C GLY A 64 -10.37 7.50 13.60
N GLU A 65 -9.67 7.93 12.55
CA GLU A 65 -10.20 7.89 11.19
C GLU A 65 -10.27 6.45 10.63
N ILE A 66 -11.13 6.25 9.63
CA ILE A 66 -11.36 4.94 8.99
C ILE A 66 -10.49 4.80 7.74
N VAL A 67 -9.76 3.69 7.65
CA VAL A 67 -8.99 3.28 6.48
C VAL A 67 -9.70 2.13 5.78
N ILE A 68 -9.88 2.25 4.46
CA ILE A 68 -10.54 1.23 3.64
C ILE A 68 -9.51 0.60 2.70
N ASP A 69 -9.40 -0.73 2.72
CA ASP A 69 -8.55 -1.49 1.81
C ASP A 69 -9.37 -2.55 1.04
N PRO A 70 -9.73 -2.32 -0.23
CA PRO A 70 -10.53 -3.26 -1.00
C PRO A 70 -9.72 -4.46 -1.56
N MET A 71 -8.39 -4.48 -1.39
CA MET A 71 -7.50 -5.53 -1.91
C MET A 71 -6.46 -5.87 -0.84
N SER A 72 -6.93 -6.33 0.31
CA SER A 72 -6.13 -6.31 1.54
C SER A 72 -4.93 -7.26 1.52
N GLY A 73 -4.97 -8.31 0.69
CA GLY A 73 -3.92 -9.32 0.56
C GLY A 73 -3.55 -9.90 1.93
N ILE A 74 -2.31 -9.64 2.38
CA ILE A 74 -1.83 -10.07 3.71
C ILE A 74 -2.23 -9.11 4.86
N SER A 75 -3.14 -8.19 4.58
CA SER A 75 -3.72 -7.21 5.51
C SER A 75 -2.73 -6.24 6.18
N THR A 76 -1.58 -5.95 5.52
CA THR A 76 -0.59 -4.97 6.01
C THR A 76 -1.24 -3.61 6.33
N THR A 77 -2.17 -3.16 5.50
CA THR A 77 -2.88 -1.88 5.72
C THR A 77 -3.65 -1.85 7.04
N LEU A 78 -4.35 -2.93 7.38
CA LEU A 78 -5.18 -3.01 8.58
C LEU A 78 -4.30 -3.12 9.83
N LEU A 79 -3.30 -4.01 9.80
CA LEU A 79 -2.39 -4.20 10.93
C LEU A 79 -1.69 -2.88 11.30
N GLU A 80 -1.20 -2.16 10.29
CA GLU A 80 -0.56 -0.87 10.53
C GLU A 80 -1.57 0.21 10.93
N ALA A 81 -2.78 0.23 10.36
CA ALA A 81 -3.83 1.16 10.79
C ALA A 81 -4.17 0.99 12.28
N VAL A 82 -4.41 -0.25 12.74
CA VAL A 82 -4.70 -0.55 14.15
C VAL A 82 -3.52 -0.19 15.05
N ASN A 83 -2.29 -0.55 14.67
CA ASN A 83 -1.07 -0.17 15.41
C ASN A 83 -0.90 1.35 15.57
N MET A 84 -1.54 2.12 14.71
CA MET A 84 -1.55 3.58 14.71
C MET A 84 -2.87 4.17 15.23
N ASN A 85 -3.71 3.43 15.93
CA ASN A 85 -4.99 3.92 16.46
C ASN A 85 -5.96 4.43 15.37
N ARG A 86 -5.98 3.80 14.19
CA ARG A 86 -7.00 4.04 13.16
C ARG A 86 -8.01 2.90 13.18
N ASN A 87 -9.24 3.21 12.76
CA ASN A 87 -10.24 2.20 12.41
C ASN A 87 -9.95 1.67 10.99
N CYS A 88 -10.32 0.43 10.70
CA CYS A 88 -10.12 -0.12 9.36
C CYS A 88 -11.22 -1.09 8.91
N ILE A 89 -11.50 -1.09 7.61
CA ILE A 89 -12.44 -2.00 6.93
C ILE A 89 -11.73 -2.53 5.69
N ALA A 90 -11.84 -3.83 5.40
CA ALA A 90 -11.19 -4.39 4.23
C ALA A 90 -11.90 -5.62 3.65
N VAL A 91 -11.52 -5.96 2.43
CA VAL A 91 -11.99 -7.15 1.69
C VAL A 91 -10.79 -7.86 1.05
N GLU A 92 -10.87 -9.18 0.98
CA GLU A 92 -9.98 -10.08 0.23
C GLU A 92 -10.79 -11.32 -0.22
N PHE A 93 -10.43 -11.94 -1.34
CA PHE A 93 -11.19 -13.04 -1.97
C PHE A 93 -10.41 -14.35 -2.05
#